data_AF-A0A6H2FGG4-F1
#
_entry.id   AF-A0A6H2FGG4-F1
#
_cell.length_a   1.000
_cell.length_b   1.000
_cell.length_c   1.000
_cell.angle_alpha   90.00
_cell.angle_beta   90.00
_cell.angle_gamma   90.00
#
_symmetry.space_group_name_H-M   'P 1'
#
loop_
_entity.id
_entity.type
_entity.pdbx_description
1 polymer ?
#
loop_
_entity_poly.entity_id
_entity_poly.type
_entity_poly.pdbx_seq_one_letter_code
_entity_poly.pdbx_strand_id
1 'polypeptide(L)'
;MFIIDYLFILIIILSSLYSFFRGFIKEILTILIWFVSFYLSKKYFHYLFYIKNTVINNLYFQKIFLLLISFILSLSFGYIINNYINKKIKYFNLNIFNKIIGLFFGFFKGYFIILFFLYSLNHFDKNLYNYMLLEQKSLLFIYFHNLLHKYNYFL
;
A
#
# COMPACT_ATOMS: atom_id res chain seq x y z
N MET A 1 14.54 -21.77 7.62
CA MET A 1 14.67 -20.70 8.65
C MET A 1 15.08 -19.35 8.08
N PHE A 2 16.16 -19.23 7.29
CA PHE A 2 16.61 -17.90 6.84
C PHE A 2 15.84 -17.27 5.67
N ILE A 3 15.14 -18.08 4.86
CA ILE A 3 14.56 -17.61 3.58
C ILE A 3 13.51 -16.51 3.81
N ILE A 4 12.66 -16.64 4.83
CA ILE A 4 11.60 -15.67 5.09
C ILE A 4 12.16 -14.39 5.72
N ASP A 5 13.15 -14.49 6.60
CA ASP A 5 13.87 -13.33 7.11
C ASP A 5 14.56 -12.56 5.96
N TYR A 6 15.22 -13.27 5.02
CA TYR A 6 15.82 -12.66 3.84
C TYR A 6 14.80 -12.02 2.91
N LEU A 7 13.62 -12.63 2.71
CA LEU A 7 12.54 -12.05 1.91
C LEU A 7 12.04 -10.74 2.53
N PHE A 8 11.83 -10.69 3.85
CA PHE A 8 11.40 -9.47 4.54
C PHE A 8 12.45 -8.37 4.47
N ILE A 9 13.72 -8.72 4.73
CA ILE A 9 14.83 -7.78 4.59
C ILE A 9 14.90 -7.24 3.16
N LEU A 10 14.76 -8.11 2.16
CA LEU A 10 14.79 -7.75 0.74
C LEU A 10 13.64 -6.80 0.38
N ILE A 11 12.42 -7.05 0.87
CA ILE A 11 11.27 -6.13 0.67
C ILE A 11 11.56 -4.75 1.28
N ILE A 12 12.08 -4.71 2.51
CA ILE A 12 12.40 -3.45 3.19
C ILE A 12 13.50 -2.70 2.45
N ILE A 13 14.58 -3.38 2.03
CA ILE A 13 15.70 -2.78 1.32
C ILE A 13 15.23 -2.25 -0.04
N LEU A 14 14.51 -3.04 -0.83
CA LEU A 14 14.00 -2.61 -2.13
C LEU A 14 13.05 -1.41 -2.00
N SER A 15 12.15 -1.44 -1.01
CA SER A 15 11.24 -0.32 -0.74
C SER A 15 12.02 0.95 -0.36
N SER A 16 13.01 0.81 0.53
CA SER A 16 13.87 1.93 0.98
C SER A 16 14.70 2.52 -0.17
N LEU A 17 15.33 1.68 -0.98
CA LEU A 17 16.14 2.10 -2.13
C LEU A 17 15.28 2.77 -3.20
N TYR A 18 14.12 2.19 -3.52
CA TYR A 18 13.20 2.77 -4.49
C TYR A 18 12.74 4.17 -4.06
N SER A 19 12.40 4.34 -2.79
CA SER A 19 12.00 5.63 -2.23
C SER A 19 13.17 6.61 -2.11
N PHE A 20 14.40 6.14 -1.89
CA PHE A 20 15.61 6.97 -1.98
C PHE A 20 15.79 7.55 -3.38
N PHE A 21 15.68 6.74 -4.44
CA PHE A 21 15.81 7.23 -5.82
C PHE A 21 14.68 8.19 -6.22
N ARG A 22 13.46 7.98 -5.70
CA ARG A 22 12.32 8.87 -5.95
C ARG A 22 12.43 10.20 -5.20
N GLY A 23 12.81 10.16 -3.92
CA GLY A 23 12.78 11.27 -2.97
C GLY A 23 11.47 11.35 -2.16
N PHE A 24 11.57 11.82 -0.91
CA PHE A 24 10.49 11.96 0.07
C PHE A 24 9.27 12.72 -0.46
N ILE A 25 9.47 13.87 -1.10
CA ILE A 25 8.36 14.69 -1.61
C ILE A 25 7.47 13.88 -2.55
N LYS A 26 8.06 13.03 -3.40
CA LYS A 26 7.30 12.19 -4.34
C LYS A 26 6.54 11.07 -3.62
N GLU A 27 7.12 10.50 -2.56
CA GLU A 27 6.43 9.49 -1.75
C GLU A 27 5.22 10.09 -1.02
N ILE A 28 5.37 11.28 -0.40
CA ILE A 28 4.23 11.97 0.23
C ILE A 28 3.14 12.29 -0.79
N LEU A 29 3.51 12.84 -1.96
CA LEU A 29 2.54 13.13 -3.00
C LEU A 29 1.78 11.88 -3.44
N THR A 30 2.48 10.74 -3.57
CA THR A 30 1.86 9.47 -3.93
C THR A 30 0.83 9.04 -2.89
N ILE A 31 1.12 9.23 -1.60
CA ILE A 31 0.20 8.89 -0.51
C ILE A 31 -0.98 9.85 -0.45
N LEU A 32 -0.74 11.16 -0.57
CA LEU A 32 -1.79 12.16 -0.65
C LEU A 32 -2.75 11.87 -1.80
N ILE A 33 -2.20 11.54 -2.97
CA ILE A 33 -2.98 11.10 -4.12
C ILE A 33 -3.81 9.89 -3.77
N TRP A 34 -3.24 8.86 -3.13
CA TRP A 34 -3.98 7.67 -2.75
C TRP A 34 -5.17 7.97 -1.82
N PHE A 35 -4.97 8.83 -0.81
CA PHE A 35 -6.05 9.30 0.08
C PHE A 35 -7.13 10.11 -0.65
N VAL A 36 -6.72 11.05 -1.50
CA VAL A 36 -7.63 11.85 -2.32
C VAL A 36 -8.42 10.95 -3.27
N SER A 37 -7.76 9.99 -3.91
CA SER A 37 -8.36 9.00 -4.80
C SER A 37 -9.42 8.16 -4.10
N PHE A 38 -9.15 7.73 -2.86
CA PHE A 38 -10.12 7.00 -2.04
C PHE A 38 -11.33 7.86 -1.66
N TYR A 39 -11.09 9.10 -1.22
CA TYR A 39 -12.16 10.06 -0.90
C TYR A 39 -13.06 10.35 -2.12
N LEU A 40 -12.46 10.62 -3.28
CA LEU A 40 -13.18 10.86 -4.52
C LEU A 40 -13.95 9.61 -4.96
N SER A 41 -13.33 8.43 -4.91
CA SER A 41 -14.00 7.17 -5.26
C SER A 41 -15.28 6.96 -4.43
N LYS A 42 -15.21 7.20 -3.12
CA LYS A 42 -16.38 7.11 -2.22
C LYS A 42 -17.43 8.18 -2.54
N LYS A 43 -17.02 9.43 -2.78
CA LYS A 43 -17.94 10.54 -3.07
C LYS A 43 -18.67 10.37 -4.40
N TYR A 44 -17.96 9.94 -5.44
CA TYR A 44 -18.52 9.82 -6.79
C TYR A 44 -19.19 8.47 -7.07
N PHE A 45 -19.13 7.54 -6.11
CA PHE A 45 -19.80 6.25 -6.17
C PHE A 45 -21.30 6.36 -6.51
N HIS A 46 -22.01 7.35 -5.95
CA HIS A 46 -23.44 7.52 -6.18
C HIS A 46 -23.79 8.03 -7.59
N TYR A 47 -22.94 8.85 -8.21
CA TYR A 47 -23.19 9.38 -9.56
C TYR A 47 -23.08 8.29 -10.64
N LEU A 48 -22.21 7.30 -10.44
CA LEU A 48 -22.06 6.18 -11.37
C LEU A 48 -23.23 5.17 -11.29
N PHE A 49 -24.01 5.19 -10.19
CA PHE A 49 -25.17 4.32 -10.01
C PHE A 49 -26.32 4.69 -10.96
N TYR A 50 -26.48 5.99 -11.27
CA TYR A 50 -27.52 6.50 -12.18
C TYR A 50 -27.33 6.05 -13.65
N ILE A 51 -26.11 5.76 -14.08
CA ILE A 51 -25.78 5.44 -15.48
C ILE A 51 -26.08 3.96 -15.81
N LYS A 52 -26.29 3.09 -14.80
CA LYS A 52 -26.15 1.63 -14.97
C LYS A 52 -27.28 0.79 -14.37
N ASN A 53 -28.53 1.19 -14.55
CA ASN A 53 -29.68 0.32 -14.24
C ASN A 53 -29.87 -0.87 -15.21
N THR A 54 -28.97 -1.10 -16.16
CA THR A 54 -29.26 -1.98 -17.32
C THR A 54 -28.31 -3.17 -17.54
N VAL A 55 -27.27 -3.40 -16.73
CA VAL A 55 -26.18 -4.35 -17.12
C VAL A 55 -25.88 -5.48 -16.13
N ILE A 56 -26.22 -5.39 -14.83
CA ILE A 56 -25.78 -6.37 -13.82
C ILE A 56 -26.91 -6.69 -12.83
N ASN A 57 -27.38 -7.94 -12.80
CA ASN A 57 -28.50 -8.36 -11.94
C ASN A 57 -28.11 -8.53 -10.45
N ASN A 58 -26.81 -8.63 -10.14
CA ASN A 58 -26.33 -8.76 -8.76
C ASN A 58 -25.80 -7.42 -8.22
N LEU A 59 -26.61 -6.79 -7.36
CA LEU A 59 -26.33 -5.50 -6.72
C LEU A 59 -24.97 -5.49 -5.97
N TYR A 60 -24.53 -6.60 -5.40
CA TYR A 60 -23.25 -6.66 -4.68
C TYR A 60 -22.05 -6.51 -5.61
N PHE A 61 -22.03 -7.28 -6.71
CA PHE A 61 -20.95 -7.21 -7.70
C PHE A 61 -20.90 -5.85 -8.37
N GLN A 62 -22.06 -5.26 -8.67
CA GLN A 62 -22.15 -3.94 -9.28
C GLN A 62 -21.53 -2.86 -8.39
N LYS A 63 -21.84 -2.86 -7.08
CA LYS A 63 -21.26 -1.90 -6.11
C LYS A 63 -19.74 -2.03 -6.03
N ILE A 64 -19.21 -3.25 -5.91
CA ILE A 64 -17.76 -3.48 -5.87
C ILE A 64 -17.09 -3.00 -7.16
N PHE A 65 -17.68 -3.33 -8.31
CA PHE A 65 -17.15 -2.94 -9.61
C PHE A 65 -17.10 -1.41 -9.81
N LEU A 66 -18.18 -0.71 -9.44
CA LEU A 66 -18.28 0.76 -9.53
C LEU A 66 -17.26 1.46 -8.62
N LEU A 67 -17.02 0.92 -7.42
CA LEU A 67 -16.03 1.45 -6.49
C LEU A 67 -14.60 1.24 -7.03
N LEU A 68 -14.32 0.07 -7.59
CA LEU A 68 -13.03 -0.21 -8.23
C LEU A 68 -12.77 0.69 -9.44
N ILE A 69 -13.76 0.85 -10.34
CA ILE A 69 -13.59 1.69 -11.53
C ILE A 69 -13.35 3.15 -11.14
N SER A 70 -14.08 3.67 -10.14
CA SER A 70 -13.93 5.06 -9.68
C SER A 70 -12.58 5.29 -9.01
N PHE A 71 -12.07 4.29 -8.30
CA PHE A 71 -10.75 4.32 -7.69
C PHE A 71 -9.62 4.32 -8.73
N ILE A 72 -9.73 3.49 -9.78
CA ILE A 72 -8.74 3.46 -10.87
C ILE A 72 -8.72 4.78 -11.63
N LEU A 73 -9.90 5.34 -11.92
CA LEU A 73 -10.02 6.65 -12.56
C LEU A 73 -9.37 7.74 -11.71
N SER A 74 -9.68 7.79 -10.40
CA SER A 74 -9.12 8.81 -9.51
C SER A 74 -7.60 8.66 -9.32
N LEU A 75 -7.07 7.43 -9.30
CA LEU A 75 -5.62 7.19 -9.31
C LEU A 75 -4.96 7.70 -10.59
N SER A 76 -5.60 7.48 -11.74
CA SER A 76 -5.10 7.95 -13.04
C SER A 76 -5.00 9.48 -13.09
N PHE A 77 -6.02 10.18 -12.59
CA PHE A 77 -5.99 11.63 -12.41
C PHE A 77 -4.88 12.07 -11.45
N GLY A 78 -4.74 11.38 -10.32
CA GLY A 78 -3.68 11.62 -9.36
C GLY A 78 -2.28 11.48 -9.97
N TYR A 79 -2.05 10.47 -10.82
CA TYR A 79 -0.79 10.28 -11.53
C TYR A 79 -0.46 11.45 -12.46
N ILE A 80 -1.45 11.98 -13.18
CA ILE A 80 -1.30 13.15 -14.03
C ILE A 80 -0.85 14.36 -13.18
N ILE A 81 -1.55 14.62 -12.07
CA ILE A 81 -1.22 15.69 -11.13
C ILE A 81 0.20 15.53 -10.58
N ASN A 82 0.57 14.31 -10.18
CA ASN A 82 1.91 13.99 -9.69
C ASN A 82 2.99 14.38 -10.72
N ASN A 83 2.78 14.01 -11.99
CA ASN A 83 3.71 14.31 -13.07
C ASN A 83 3.86 15.82 -13.30
N TYR A 84 2.76 16.58 -13.21
CA TYR A 84 2.83 18.04 -13.28
C TYR A 84 3.60 18.66 -12.12
N ILE A 85 3.33 18.23 -10.88
CA ILE A 85 4.02 18.73 -9.68
C ILE A 85 5.51 18.35 -9.74
N ASN A 86 5.83 17.13 -10.17
CA ASN A 86 7.20 16.63 -10.31
C ASN A 86 8.05 17.45 -11.29
N LYS A 87 7.45 17.99 -12.37
CA LYS A 87 8.15 18.91 -13.27
C LYS A 87 8.56 20.21 -12.59
N LYS A 88 7.74 20.72 -11.66
CA LYS A 88 8.01 21.96 -10.91
C LYS A 88 9.01 21.76 -9.77
N ILE A 89 8.95 20.61 -9.10
CA ILE A 89 9.88 20.29 -7.98
C ILE A 89 11.32 20.13 -8.47
N LYS A 90 11.57 19.82 -9.76
CA LYS A 90 12.94 19.68 -10.31
C LYS A 90 13.82 20.92 -10.12
N TYR A 91 13.24 22.11 -9.91
CA TYR A 91 13.99 23.34 -9.65
C TYR A 91 14.45 23.49 -8.19
N PHE A 92 13.86 22.77 -7.24
CA PHE A 92 14.21 22.83 -5.82
C PHE A 92 15.27 21.76 -5.50
N ASN A 93 16.54 22.11 -5.74
CA ASN A 93 17.69 21.21 -5.72
C ASN A 93 18.21 20.84 -4.30
N LEU A 94 17.33 20.52 -3.33
CA LEU A 94 17.75 19.95 -2.02
C LEU A 94 17.88 18.42 -2.10
N ASN A 95 18.81 17.99 -2.95
CA ASN A 95 18.78 16.67 -3.58
C ASN A 95 19.20 15.50 -2.67
N ILE A 96 19.80 15.74 -1.50
CA ILE A 96 20.27 14.68 -0.58
C ILE A 96 19.34 14.50 0.61
N PHE A 97 18.95 15.57 1.31
CA PHE A 97 17.99 15.49 2.41
C PHE A 97 16.66 14.87 1.97
N ASN A 98 16.14 15.28 0.81
CA ASN A 98 14.93 14.69 0.23
C ASN A 98 15.07 13.18 -0.02
N LYS A 99 16.25 12.70 -0.41
CA LYS A 99 16.49 11.27 -0.67
C LYS A 99 16.67 10.48 0.62
N ILE A 100 17.39 11.01 1.60
CA ILE A 100 17.59 10.36 2.91
C ILE A 100 16.26 10.22 3.65
N ILE A 101 15.45 11.28 3.69
CA ILE A 101 14.10 11.20 4.29
C ILE A 101 13.23 10.22 3.48
N GLY A 102 13.40 10.18 2.15
CA GLY A 102 12.75 9.21 1.28
C GLY A 102 13.13 7.77 1.62
N LEU A 103 14.38 7.52 2.00
CA LEU A 103 14.85 6.20 2.45
C LEU A 103 14.13 5.76 3.72
N PHE A 104 14.07 6.62 4.75
CA PHE A 104 13.31 6.33 5.97
C PHE A 104 11.83 6.07 5.67
N PHE A 105 11.26 6.86 4.76
CA PHE A 105 9.89 6.68 4.33
C PHE A 105 9.66 5.33 3.64
N GLY A 106 10.58 4.93 2.76
CA GLY A 106 10.58 3.62 2.10
C GLY A 106 10.77 2.46 3.08
N PHE A 107 11.54 2.64 4.15
CA PHE A 107 11.68 1.66 5.22
C PHE A 107 10.33 1.40 5.91
N PHE A 108 9.64 2.46 6.35
CA PHE A 108 8.32 2.35 6.96
C PHE A 108 7.30 1.73 5.99
N LYS A 109 7.35 2.10 4.72
CA LYS A 109 6.49 1.49 3.69
C LYS A 109 6.75 -0.01 3.53
N GLY A 110 8.01 -0.44 3.49
CA GLY A 110 8.38 -1.86 3.45
C GLY A 110 7.86 -2.61 4.67
N TYR A 111 7.97 -1.99 5.85
CA TYR A 111 7.42 -2.50 7.11
C TYR A 111 5.89 -2.68 7.04
N PHE A 112 5.17 -1.67 6.55
CA PHE A 112 3.72 -1.75 6.35
C PHE A 112 3.31 -2.82 5.33
N ILE A 113 4.07 -2.99 4.24
CA ILE A 113 3.81 -4.04 3.24
C ILE A 113 3.88 -5.43 3.89
N ILE A 114 4.90 -5.70 4.71
CA ILE A 114 5.05 -6.98 5.41
C ILE A 114 3.89 -7.19 6.40
N LEU A 115 3.54 -6.16 7.19
CA LEU A 115 2.40 -6.24 8.10
C LEU A 115 1.09 -6.56 7.38
N PHE A 116 0.82 -5.84 6.29
CA PHE A 116 -0.39 -6.07 5.51
C PHE A 116 -0.41 -7.46 4.90
N PHE A 117 0.72 -7.94 4.38
CA PHE A 117 0.85 -9.29 3.84
C PHE A 117 0.57 -10.36 4.90
N LEU A 118 1.19 -10.26 6.08
CA LEU A 118 0.99 -11.22 7.17
C LEU A 118 -0.43 -11.19 7.72
N TYR A 119 -1.01 -10.00 7.88
CA TYR A 119 -2.41 -9.84 8.26
C TYR A 119 -3.35 -10.51 7.23
N SER A 120 -3.14 -10.20 5.95
CA SER A 120 -3.92 -10.79 4.85
C SER A 120 -3.78 -12.32 4.83
N LEU A 121 -2.56 -12.84 4.99
CA LEU A 121 -2.28 -14.26 4.96
C LEU A 121 -2.99 -14.99 6.12
N ASN A 122 -2.97 -14.45 7.34
CA ASN A 122 -3.73 -15.02 8.45
C ASN A 122 -5.26 -14.94 8.23
N HIS A 123 -5.75 -13.86 7.61
CA HIS A 123 -7.17 -13.67 7.36
C HIS A 123 -7.73 -14.64 6.31
N PHE A 124 -6.96 -14.90 5.23
CA PHE A 124 -7.40 -15.78 4.14
C PHE A 124 -7.01 -17.25 4.33
N ASP A 125 -5.85 -17.53 4.92
CA ASP A 125 -5.33 -18.90 5.10
C ASP A 125 -4.59 -19.07 6.44
N LYS A 126 -5.39 -19.17 7.51
CA LYS A 126 -4.91 -19.34 8.89
C LYS A 126 -4.06 -20.60 9.08
N ASN A 127 -4.33 -21.66 8.30
CA ASN A 127 -3.57 -22.90 8.39
C ASN A 127 -2.13 -22.66 7.93
N LEU A 128 -1.96 -22.05 6.75
CA LEU A 128 -0.65 -21.71 6.20
C LEU A 128 0.11 -20.73 7.12
N TYR A 129 -0.60 -19.78 7.73
CA TYR A 129 -0.02 -18.90 8.75
C TYR A 129 0.53 -19.67 9.97
N ASN A 130 -0.25 -20.61 10.50
CA ASN A 130 0.15 -21.43 11.65
C ASN A 130 1.29 -22.39 11.31
N TYR A 131 1.35 -22.93 10.09
CA TYR A 131 2.51 -23.70 9.62
C TYR A 131 3.78 -22.84 9.62
N MET A 132 3.70 -21.60 9.11
CA MET A 132 4.82 -20.65 9.17
C MET A 132 5.25 -20.34 10.61
N LEU A 133 4.32 -20.26 11.57
CA LEU A 133 4.61 -20.08 13.00
C LEU A 133 5.29 -21.31 13.65
N LEU A 134 4.83 -22.52 13.33
CA LEU A 134 5.28 -23.76 13.97
C LEU A 134 6.60 -24.29 13.39
N GLU A 135 6.83 -24.13 12.09
CA GLU A 135 8.00 -24.70 11.41
C GLU A 135 9.23 -23.78 11.39
N GLN A 136 9.12 -22.51 11.81
CA GLN A 136 10.18 -21.53 11.54
C GLN A 136 10.69 -20.81 12.79
N LYS A 137 11.99 -20.98 13.10
CA LYS A 137 12.71 -20.07 14.02
C LYS A 137 13.14 -18.76 13.31
N SER A 138 12.28 -18.18 12.47
CA SER A 138 12.55 -16.90 11.80
C SER A 138 12.27 -15.74 12.74
N LEU A 139 13.29 -14.93 12.99
CA LEU A 139 13.27 -13.93 14.07
C LEU A 139 12.37 -12.73 13.70
N LEU A 140 12.37 -12.31 12.43
CA LEU A 140 11.55 -11.20 11.96
C LEU A 140 10.08 -11.58 11.90
N PHE A 141 9.76 -12.79 11.44
CA PHE A 141 8.37 -13.27 11.40
C PHE A 141 7.74 -13.29 12.80
N ILE A 142 8.45 -13.83 13.80
CA ILE A 142 7.98 -13.84 15.20
C ILE A 142 7.80 -12.42 15.73
N TYR A 143 8.73 -11.52 15.43
CA TYR A 143 8.61 -10.10 15.79
C TYR A 143 7.34 -9.47 15.20
N PHE A 144 7.09 -9.64 13.90
CA PHE A 144 5.91 -9.10 13.24
C PHE A 144 4.60 -9.75 13.71
N HIS A 145 4.61 -11.06 13.99
CA HIS A 145 3.48 -11.76 14.60
C HIS A 145 3.10 -11.17 15.96
N ASN A 146 4.09 -11.03 16.86
CA ASN A 146 3.87 -10.44 18.18
C ASN A 146 3.37 -9.01 18.09
N LEU A 147 3.85 -8.24 17.10
CA LEU A 147 3.40 -6.88 16.87
C LEU A 147 1.93 -6.84 16.43
N LEU A 148 1.52 -7.68 15.49
CA LEU A 148 0.12 -7.77 15.06
C LEU A 148 -0.81 -8.20 16.21
N HIS A 149 -0.35 -9.13 17.06
CA HIS A 149 -1.08 -9.58 18.24
C HIS A 149 -1.21 -8.48 19.31
N LYS A 150 -0.16 -7.67 19.51
CA LYS A 150 -0.16 -6.53 20.45
C LYS A 150 -1.21 -5.47 20.10
N TYR A 151 -1.50 -5.29 18.82
CA TYR A 151 -2.48 -4.29 18.35
C TYR A 151 -3.87 -4.89 18.07
N ASN A 152 -4.17 -6.10 18.56
CA ASN A 152 -5.45 -6.80 18.36
C ASN A 152 -5.88 -6.93 16.88
N TYR A 153 -4.92 -6.96 15.95
CA TYR A 153 -5.22 -7.27 14.55
C TYR A 153 -5.48 -8.77 14.33
N PHE A 154 -5.20 -9.61 15.33
CA PHE A 154 -5.58 -11.01 15.37
C PHE A 154 -6.61 -11.21 16.50
N LEU A 155 -7.88 -11.13 16.15
CA LEU A 155 -9.01 -11.71 16.89
C LEU A 155 -9.38 -13.04 16.20
#